data_AF-A0A7C3KQR2-F1
#
_entry.id   AF-A0A7C3KQR2-F1
#
_cell.length_a   1.000
_cell.length_b   1.000
_cell.length_c   1.000
_cell.angle_alpha   90.00
_cell.angle_beta   90.00
_cell.angle_gamma   90.00
#
_symmetry.space_group_name_H-M   'P 1'
#
loop_
_entity.id
_entity.type
_entity.pdbx_description
1 polymer ?
#
loop_
_entity_poly.entity_id
_entity_poly.type
_entity_poly.pdbx_seq_one_letter_code
_entity_poly.pdbx_strand_id
1 'polypeptide(L)'
;MKRGLRSYFLLFSFLTAAGALFYSCNKEEPIPAYIRIDQINVTADYPTQGTASHNIVDACVYVDGKLIGAYELPVTFPVIAGEGSHSLKIQGGIKIDGISALRTAYPFYDFYNATVTLTPGQVTNIGSVSVPYFPAITIPNYIPWYDDFESPGITLNDSLGDVPIQVDTVDEFEGNKALKATFSPADTSLLWQSNSAYLLSAAQNAIFLELNYKCSVPFNVGLRYQPSPNLVSTFLTLNPTSGAWKKVYINLTDKFSVSSGLPGTGYYHIYFSKLNLDGAANGGSVQIDNVKLLKN
;
A
#
# COMPACT_ATOMS: atom_id res chain seq x y z
N MET A 1 -18.81 51.64 59.92
CA MET A 1 -19.81 50.80 59.23
C MET A 1 -19.59 50.58 57.72
N LYS A 2 -18.52 51.11 57.06
CA LYS A 2 -18.30 50.96 55.61
C LYS A 2 -17.33 49.83 55.18
N ARG A 3 -16.53 49.27 56.10
CA ARG A 3 -15.54 48.21 55.79
C ARG A 3 -16.14 46.79 55.67
N GLY A 4 -17.18 46.47 56.46
CA GLY A 4 -17.82 45.15 56.42
C GLY A 4 -18.51 44.85 55.08
N LEU A 5 -19.20 45.83 54.51
CA LEU A 5 -19.99 45.65 53.29
C LEU A 5 -19.13 45.31 52.05
N ARG A 6 -17.91 45.87 51.95
CA ARG A 6 -16.95 45.54 50.88
C ARG A 6 -16.41 44.10 51.00
N SER A 7 -16.22 43.61 52.23
CA SER A 7 -15.73 42.25 52.47
C SER A 7 -16.78 41.20 52.12
N TYR A 8 -18.05 41.44 52.43
CA TYR A 8 -19.16 40.56 52.02
C TYR A 8 -19.37 40.56 50.50
N PHE A 9 -19.18 41.71 49.84
CA PHE A 9 -19.31 41.81 48.37
C PHE A 9 -18.19 41.05 47.63
N LEU A 10 -16.95 41.11 48.13
CA LEU A 10 -15.82 40.35 47.59
C LEU A 10 -15.98 38.85 47.84
N LEU A 11 -16.47 38.44 49.02
CA LEU A 11 -16.74 37.03 49.33
C LEU A 11 -17.86 36.46 48.44
N PHE A 12 -18.92 37.24 48.21
CA PHE A 12 -20.03 36.87 47.33
C PHE A 12 -19.60 36.76 45.86
N SER A 13 -18.76 37.70 45.39
CA SER A 13 -18.15 37.64 44.05
C SER A 13 -17.21 36.45 43.86
N PHE A 14 -16.53 35.99 44.92
CA PHE A 14 -15.66 34.82 44.86
C PHE A 14 -16.47 33.51 44.86
N LEU A 15 -17.58 33.45 45.62
CA LEU A 15 -18.50 32.31 45.60
C LEU A 15 -19.24 32.17 44.26
N THR A 16 -19.64 33.27 43.61
CA THR A 16 -20.30 33.22 42.29
C THR A 16 -19.32 32.84 41.18
N ALA A 17 -18.08 33.32 41.22
CA ALA A 17 -17.03 32.92 40.29
C ALA A 17 -16.61 31.44 40.48
N ALA A 18 -16.55 30.95 41.72
CA ALA A 18 -16.31 29.54 42.01
C ALA A 18 -17.47 28.65 41.54
N GLY A 19 -18.74 29.08 41.72
CA GLY A 19 -19.92 28.38 41.23
C GLY A 19 -20.00 28.27 39.70
N ALA A 20 -19.53 29.30 38.97
CA ALA A 20 -19.46 29.27 37.51
C ALA A 20 -18.40 28.28 36.97
N LEU A 21 -17.34 28.01 37.74
CA LEU A 21 -16.33 27.00 37.39
C LEU A 21 -16.85 25.56 37.52
N PHE A 22 -17.82 25.30 38.41
CA PHE A 22 -18.44 23.97 38.56
C PHE A 22 -19.57 23.68 37.57
N TYR A 23 -20.17 24.70 36.94
CA TYR A 23 -21.18 24.52 35.89
C TYR A 23 -20.60 24.32 34.49
N SER A 24 -19.30 24.54 34.29
CA SER A 24 -18.67 24.49 32.96
C SER A 24 -18.21 23.09 32.52
N CYS A 25 -18.40 22.05 33.33
CA CYS A 25 -17.82 20.73 33.07
C CYS A 25 -18.83 19.59 33.26
N ASN A 26 -19.94 19.64 32.51
CA ASN A 26 -20.81 18.48 32.31
C ASN A 26 -21.36 18.51 30.89
N LYS A 27 -20.52 18.14 29.91
CA LYS A 27 -21.02 17.72 28.59
C LYS A 27 -21.12 16.20 28.64
N GLU A 28 -22.32 15.67 28.61
CA GLU A 28 -22.52 14.24 28.40
C GLU A 28 -21.82 13.83 27.10
N GLU A 29 -20.93 12.85 27.18
CA GLU A 29 -20.29 12.29 25.99
C GLU A 29 -21.26 11.33 25.29
N PRO A 30 -21.43 11.46 23.96
CA PRO A 30 -22.31 10.56 23.23
C PRO A 30 -21.77 9.12 23.25
N ILE A 31 -22.65 8.15 23.53
CA ILE A 31 -22.31 6.72 23.47
C ILE A 31 -22.08 6.34 22.00
N PRO A 32 -20.90 5.80 21.62
CA PRO A 32 -20.63 5.38 20.26
C PRO A 32 -21.41 4.12 19.87
N ALA A 33 -21.71 3.99 18.58
CA ALA A 33 -21.92 2.68 17.96
C ALA A 33 -20.55 2.08 17.57
N TYR A 34 -20.48 0.77 17.31
CA TYR A 34 -19.24 0.11 16.92
C TYR A 34 -19.40 -0.61 15.60
N ILE A 35 -18.38 -0.58 14.77
CA ILE A 35 -18.32 -1.34 13.51
C ILE A 35 -17.17 -2.32 13.61
N ARG A 36 -17.41 -3.58 13.21
CA ARG A 36 -16.38 -4.61 13.10
C ARG A 36 -16.17 -5.03 11.65
N ILE A 37 -14.91 -5.02 11.22
CA ILE A 37 -14.46 -5.49 9.90
C ILE A 37 -13.40 -6.57 10.14
N ASP A 38 -13.61 -7.75 9.58
CA ASP A 38 -12.70 -8.90 9.77
C ASP A 38 -11.58 -8.88 8.72
N GLN A 39 -11.92 -8.69 7.45
CA GLN A 39 -10.97 -8.76 6.35
C GLN A 39 -11.44 -7.93 5.15
N ILE A 40 -10.48 -7.45 4.35
CA ILE A 40 -10.73 -6.88 3.02
C ILE A 40 -10.06 -7.78 1.98
N ASN A 41 -10.85 -8.25 1.01
CA ASN A 41 -10.39 -8.94 -0.19
C ASN A 41 -10.36 -7.98 -1.38
N VAL A 42 -9.64 -8.35 -2.44
CA VAL A 42 -9.65 -7.63 -3.72
C VAL A 42 -10.38 -8.43 -4.78
N THR A 43 -11.12 -7.74 -5.63
CA THR A 43 -11.67 -8.29 -6.88
C THR A 43 -11.07 -7.59 -8.09
N ALA A 44 -10.70 -8.37 -9.10
CA ALA A 44 -10.12 -7.90 -10.35
C ALA A 44 -10.72 -8.65 -11.53
N ASP A 45 -10.93 -7.96 -12.66
CA ASP A 45 -11.23 -8.60 -13.94
C ASP A 45 -9.93 -9.11 -14.59
N TYR A 46 -9.65 -10.40 -14.45
CA TYR A 46 -8.35 -10.98 -14.81
C TYR A 46 -7.85 -10.60 -16.23
N PRO A 47 -8.66 -10.66 -17.30
CA PRO A 47 -8.21 -10.30 -18.65
C PRO A 47 -7.81 -8.82 -18.82
N THR A 48 -8.34 -7.90 -18.03
CA THR A 48 -8.11 -6.45 -18.21
C THR A 48 -7.34 -5.81 -17.05
N GLN A 49 -7.30 -6.46 -15.89
CA GLN A 49 -6.72 -5.95 -14.64
C GLN A 49 -5.69 -6.89 -14.02
N GLY A 50 -5.56 -8.13 -14.51
CA GLY A 50 -4.68 -9.16 -13.96
C GLY A 50 -5.20 -9.77 -12.66
N THR A 51 -4.32 -10.47 -11.94
CA THR A 51 -4.68 -11.15 -10.69
C THR A 51 -5.18 -10.21 -9.60
N ALA A 52 -5.97 -10.78 -8.68
CA ALA A 52 -6.52 -10.11 -7.51
C ALA A 52 -5.62 -10.23 -6.27
N SER A 53 -4.37 -10.71 -6.42
CA SER A 53 -3.42 -10.84 -5.32
C SER A 53 -3.25 -9.51 -4.58
N HIS A 54 -3.34 -9.53 -3.24
CA HIS A 54 -3.29 -8.32 -2.43
C HIS A 54 -2.60 -8.53 -1.09
N ASN A 55 -2.20 -7.42 -0.45
CA ASN A 55 -1.72 -7.36 0.93
C ASN A 55 -2.30 -6.11 1.60
N ILE A 56 -3.63 -6.08 1.64
CA ILE A 56 -4.40 -5.04 2.33
C ILE A 56 -4.30 -5.32 3.82
N VAL A 57 -3.85 -4.32 4.58
CA VAL A 57 -3.67 -4.41 6.03
C VAL A 57 -4.59 -3.46 6.78
N ASP A 58 -5.08 -2.41 6.12
CA ASP A 58 -5.90 -1.38 6.76
C ASP A 58 -7.25 -1.22 6.07
N ALA A 59 -8.25 -0.79 6.84
CA ALA A 59 -9.53 -0.28 6.36
C ALA A 59 -9.58 1.24 6.54
N CYS A 60 -9.60 1.99 5.44
CA CYS A 60 -9.92 3.42 5.43
C CYS A 60 -11.44 3.58 5.37
N VAL A 61 -12.04 4.02 6.48
CA VAL A 61 -13.48 3.98 6.69
C VAL A 61 -14.09 5.37 6.62
N TYR A 62 -15.17 5.49 5.84
CA TYR A 62 -15.98 6.70 5.73
C TYR A 62 -17.42 6.37 6.16
N VAL A 63 -17.99 7.23 7.00
CA VAL A 63 -19.40 7.17 7.40
C VAL A 63 -20.05 8.49 7.03
N ASP A 64 -21.15 8.44 6.29
CA ASP A 64 -21.87 9.63 5.78
C ASP A 64 -20.95 10.62 5.06
N GLY A 65 -20.06 10.07 4.24
CA GLY A 65 -19.09 10.83 3.45
C GLY A 65 -17.92 11.41 4.23
N LYS A 66 -17.83 11.20 5.56
CA LYS A 66 -16.74 11.68 6.41
C LYS A 66 -15.75 10.56 6.72
N LEU A 67 -14.46 10.83 6.54
CA LEU A 67 -13.40 9.92 6.97
C LEU A 67 -13.44 9.80 8.51
N ILE A 68 -13.66 8.59 8.99
CA ILE A 68 -13.66 8.27 10.42
C ILE A 68 -12.26 7.84 10.88
N GLY A 69 -11.52 7.12 10.01
CA GLY A 69 -10.16 6.72 10.30
C GLY A 69 -9.62 5.66 9.35
N ALA A 70 -8.35 5.31 9.55
CA ALA A 70 -7.70 4.17 8.93
C ALA A 70 -7.30 3.18 10.04
N TYR A 71 -7.70 1.91 9.89
CA TYR A 71 -7.65 0.93 10.97
C TYR A 71 -7.01 -0.38 10.50
N GLU A 72 -6.02 -0.89 11.24
CA GLU A 72 -5.38 -2.18 10.93
C GLU A 72 -6.33 -3.36 11.19
N LEU A 73 -6.48 -4.26 10.22
CA LEU A 73 -7.39 -5.39 10.23
C LEU A 73 -6.83 -6.60 10.99
N PRO A 74 -7.70 -7.45 11.59
CA PRO A 74 -9.12 -7.24 11.83
C PRO A 74 -9.35 -6.16 12.90
N VAL A 75 -10.46 -5.41 12.81
CA VAL A 75 -10.71 -4.28 13.72
C VAL A 75 -12.16 -4.16 14.18
N THR A 76 -12.33 -3.67 15.41
CA THR A 76 -13.56 -3.06 15.90
C THR A 76 -13.27 -1.64 16.33
N PHE A 77 -13.99 -0.66 15.80
CA PHE A 77 -13.75 0.77 16.09
C PHE A 77 -15.06 1.50 16.40
N PRO A 78 -15.00 2.57 17.24
CA PRO A 78 -16.17 3.37 17.57
C PRO A 78 -16.53 4.34 16.45
N VAL A 79 -17.84 4.60 16.31
CA VAL A 79 -18.40 5.60 15.41
C VAL A 79 -19.39 6.45 16.21
N ILE A 80 -19.11 7.75 16.29
CA ILE A 80 -20.04 8.74 16.85
C ILE A 80 -21.00 9.16 15.74
N ALA A 81 -22.11 8.45 15.63
CA ALA A 81 -23.19 8.73 14.69
C ALA A 81 -24.53 8.68 15.44
N GLY A 82 -25.57 9.25 14.83
CA GLY A 82 -26.93 9.07 15.32
C GLY A 82 -27.34 7.60 15.31
N GLU A 83 -28.43 7.26 15.99
CA GLU A 83 -29.06 5.95 15.81
C GLU A 83 -29.76 5.90 14.44
N GLY A 84 -29.64 4.77 13.74
CA GLY A 84 -30.37 4.52 12.51
C GLY A 84 -29.48 4.16 11.33
N SER A 85 -29.94 4.52 10.12
CA SER A 85 -29.32 4.11 8.85
C SER A 85 -28.23 5.09 8.42
N HIS A 86 -27.04 4.58 8.13
CA HIS A 86 -25.86 5.35 7.73
C HIS A 86 -25.22 4.75 6.49
N SER A 87 -24.63 5.62 5.67
CA SER A 87 -23.80 5.16 4.54
C SER A 87 -22.40 4.82 5.02
N LEU A 88 -21.90 3.65 4.61
CA LEU A 88 -20.57 3.15 4.94
C LEU A 88 -19.79 2.96 3.64
N LYS A 89 -18.58 3.53 3.58
CA LYS A 89 -17.60 3.23 2.54
C LYS A 89 -16.30 2.76 3.17
N ILE A 90 -15.71 1.71 2.60
CA ILE A 90 -14.45 1.15 3.04
C ILE A 90 -13.50 1.07 1.84
N GLN A 91 -12.30 1.62 2.00
CA GLN A 91 -11.21 1.48 1.02
C GLN A 91 -10.07 0.66 1.65
N GLY A 92 -9.43 -0.19 0.84
CA GLY A 92 -8.29 -0.99 1.28
C GLY A 92 -7.02 -0.16 1.42
N GLY A 93 -6.33 -0.27 2.55
CA GLY A 93 -5.04 0.35 2.80
C GLY A 93 -3.87 -0.64 2.79
N ILE A 94 -2.71 -0.16 2.33
CA ILE A 94 -1.49 -0.94 2.10
C ILE A 94 -0.29 -0.39 2.87
N LYS A 95 0.76 -1.20 3.01
CA LYS A 95 2.11 -0.74 3.42
C LYS A 95 2.90 -0.36 2.18
N ILE A 96 3.25 0.92 2.05
CA ILE A 96 4.08 1.42 0.95
C ILE A 96 5.51 0.91 1.12
N ASP A 97 6.09 0.38 0.06
CA ASP A 97 7.45 -0.16 0.02
C ASP A 97 7.71 -1.27 1.07
N GLY A 98 6.64 -1.87 1.60
CA GLY A 98 6.70 -2.83 2.71
C GLY A 98 7.02 -2.21 4.08
N ILE A 99 7.05 -0.88 4.20
CA ILE A 99 7.41 -0.16 5.43
C ILE A 99 6.17 -0.03 6.32
N SER A 100 6.20 -0.66 7.50
CA SER A 100 5.01 -0.72 8.37
C SER A 100 4.53 0.65 8.89
N ALA A 101 5.41 1.65 8.97
CA ALA A 101 5.05 3.01 9.39
C ALA A 101 4.51 3.87 8.23
N LEU A 102 4.66 3.44 6.98
CA LEU A 102 4.22 4.19 5.81
C LEU A 102 3.03 3.46 5.17
N ARG A 103 1.83 3.94 5.51
CA ARG A 103 0.57 3.33 5.07
C ARG A 103 -0.31 4.33 4.35
N THR A 104 -1.11 3.85 3.41
CA THR A 104 -2.05 4.68 2.66
C THR A 104 -3.24 3.86 2.19
N ALA A 105 -4.40 4.49 2.00
CA ALA A 105 -5.44 3.96 1.13
C ALA A 105 -4.85 3.73 -0.27
N TYR A 106 -5.07 2.55 -0.86
CA TYR A 106 -4.47 2.23 -2.15
C TYR A 106 -5.24 2.94 -3.29
N PRO A 107 -4.58 3.81 -4.07
CA PRO A 107 -5.28 4.72 -4.99
C PRO A 107 -5.94 4.03 -6.19
N PHE A 108 -5.61 2.76 -6.45
CA PHE A 108 -6.17 2.00 -7.57
C PHE A 108 -7.35 1.09 -7.18
N TYR A 109 -7.63 0.94 -5.89
CA TYR A 109 -8.83 0.23 -5.41
C TYR A 109 -9.99 1.20 -5.19
N ASP A 110 -11.17 0.78 -5.64
CA ASP A 110 -12.44 1.44 -5.37
C ASP A 110 -12.95 1.09 -3.95
N PHE A 111 -14.08 1.67 -3.58
CA PHE A 111 -14.71 1.47 -2.30
C PHE A 111 -15.64 0.25 -2.30
N TYR A 112 -15.64 -0.48 -1.19
CA TYR A 112 -16.81 -1.22 -0.76
C TYR A 112 -17.86 -0.21 -0.25
N ASN A 113 -19.09 -0.30 -0.74
CA ASN A 113 -20.19 0.60 -0.36
C ASN A 113 -21.33 -0.21 0.27
N ALA A 114 -21.83 0.24 1.42
CA ALA A 114 -22.96 -0.37 2.11
C ALA A 114 -23.81 0.67 2.84
N THR A 115 -25.02 0.27 3.18
CA THR A 115 -25.86 0.98 4.15
C THR A 115 -25.92 0.11 5.40
N VAL A 116 -25.60 0.69 6.56
CA VAL A 116 -25.55 -0.01 7.84
C VAL A 116 -26.48 0.65 8.85
N THR A 117 -27.09 -0.15 9.72
CA THR A 117 -27.83 0.35 10.87
C THR A 117 -26.89 0.40 12.08
N LEU A 118 -26.78 1.58 12.69
CA LEU A 118 -25.96 1.81 13.87
C LEU A 118 -26.87 2.04 15.08
N THR A 119 -26.58 1.35 16.17
CA THR A 119 -27.24 1.51 17.46
C THR A 119 -26.17 1.81 18.51
N PRO A 120 -26.29 2.91 19.28
CA PRO A 120 -25.35 3.24 20.35
C PRO A 120 -25.12 2.05 21.31
N GLY A 121 -23.85 1.77 21.62
CA GLY A 121 -23.42 0.67 22.48
C GLY A 121 -23.41 -0.72 21.83
N GLN A 122 -23.85 -0.85 20.57
CA GLN A 122 -23.88 -2.13 19.85
C GLN A 122 -22.77 -2.24 18.79
N VAL A 123 -22.38 -3.49 18.49
CA VAL A 123 -21.42 -3.81 17.42
C VAL A 123 -22.18 -4.26 16.17
N THR A 124 -22.04 -3.51 15.09
CA THR A 124 -22.47 -3.90 13.75
C THR A 124 -21.32 -4.67 13.07
N ASN A 125 -21.53 -5.96 12.86
CA ASN A 125 -20.53 -6.84 12.23
C ASN A 125 -20.67 -6.78 10.70
N ILE A 126 -19.64 -6.26 10.02
CA ILE A 126 -19.56 -6.22 8.55
C ILE A 126 -18.94 -7.50 7.99
N GLY A 127 -18.06 -8.15 8.76
CA GLY A 127 -17.38 -9.37 8.35
C GLY A 127 -16.28 -9.10 7.31
N SER A 128 -16.17 -9.98 6.33
CA SER A 128 -15.25 -9.84 5.20
C SER A 128 -15.90 -9.06 4.06
N VAL A 129 -15.22 -8.03 3.57
CA VAL A 129 -15.66 -7.22 2.43
C VAL A 129 -14.74 -7.42 1.22
N SER A 130 -15.19 -6.99 0.05
CA SER A 130 -14.38 -6.99 -1.16
C SER A 130 -14.33 -5.59 -1.75
N VAL A 131 -13.13 -5.13 -2.08
CA VAL A 131 -12.89 -3.87 -2.81
C VAL A 131 -12.41 -4.19 -4.23
N PRO A 132 -13.05 -3.68 -5.29
CA PRO A 132 -12.57 -3.92 -6.64
C PRO A 132 -11.44 -2.95 -6.99
N TYR A 133 -10.65 -3.25 -8.02
CA TYR A 133 -9.96 -2.17 -8.75
C TYR A 133 -11.01 -1.22 -9.35
N PHE A 134 -10.69 0.07 -9.45
CA PHE A 134 -11.56 0.98 -10.19
C PHE A 134 -11.78 0.48 -11.63
N PRO A 135 -13.00 0.55 -12.18
CA PRO A 135 -13.30 0.01 -13.52
C PRO A 135 -12.44 0.59 -14.64
N ALA A 136 -11.95 1.81 -14.49
CA ALA A 136 -11.07 2.45 -15.47
C ALA A 136 -9.63 1.91 -15.46
N ILE A 137 -9.20 1.26 -14.38
CA ILE A 137 -7.84 0.76 -14.20
C ILE A 137 -7.70 -0.54 -15.00
N THR A 138 -7.34 -0.39 -16.27
CA THR A 138 -7.21 -1.50 -17.22
C THR A 138 -5.92 -1.40 -18.05
N ILE A 139 -5.50 -2.54 -18.58
CA ILE A 139 -4.40 -2.69 -19.55
C ILE A 139 -4.84 -2.04 -20.90
N PRO A 140 -3.92 -1.37 -21.64
CA PRO A 140 -2.55 -1.00 -21.26
C PRO A 140 -2.46 0.41 -20.66
N ASN A 141 -3.57 1.14 -20.55
CA ASN A 141 -3.54 2.58 -20.29
C ASN A 141 -3.11 2.90 -18.85
N TYR A 142 -3.80 2.30 -17.88
CA TYR A 142 -3.49 2.46 -16.46
C TYR A 142 -2.56 1.35 -15.96
N ILE A 143 -2.54 0.21 -16.64
CA ILE A 143 -1.63 -0.91 -16.36
C ILE A 143 -0.73 -1.13 -17.59
N PRO A 144 0.31 -0.29 -17.80
CA PRO A 144 1.20 -0.40 -18.95
C PRO A 144 2.12 -1.63 -18.91
N TRP A 145 2.32 -2.24 -17.73
CA TRP A 145 3.04 -3.50 -17.59
C TRP A 145 2.24 -4.44 -16.71
N TYR A 146 2.01 -5.63 -17.23
CA TYR A 146 1.46 -6.76 -16.50
C TYR A 146 2.15 -8.03 -17.01
N ASP A 147 2.63 -8.86 -16.10
CA ASP A 147 3.13 -10.19 -16.41
C ASP A 147 2.94 -11.11 -15.21
N ASP A 148 2.08 -12.12 -15.36
CA ASP A 148 1.90 -13.23 -14.43
C ASP A 148 2.72 -14.46 -14.86
N PHE A 149 3.54 -14.34 -15.90
CA PHE A 149 4.45 -15.35 -16.42
C PHE A 149 3.79 -16.63 -16.93
N GLU A 150 2.46 -16.64 -17.08
CA GLU A 150 1.74 -17.80 -17.64
C GLU A 150 1.91 -17.90 -19.16
N SER A 151 2.12 -16.76 -19.81
CA SER A 151 2.35 -16.65 -21.26
C SER A 151 3.72 -17.23 -21.70
N PRO A 152 3.88 -17.67 -22.97
CA PRO A 152 5.15 -18.19 -23.46
C PRO A 152 6.31 -17.19 -23.50
N GLY A 153 6.01 -15.88 -23.50
CA GLY A 153 7.02 -14.83 -23.54
C GLY A 153 7.26 -14.24 -22.16
N ILE A 154 8.53 -14.00 -21.81
CA ILE A 154 8.94 -13.33 -20.58
C ILE A 154 9.12 -11.84 -20.88
N THR A 155 8.51 -10.94 -20.09
CA THR A 155 8.63 -9.48 -20.29
C THR A 155 9.88 -8.85 -19.67
N LEU A 156 10.78 -9.69 -19.14
CA LEU A 156 12.08 -9.31 -18.59
C LEU A 156 13.22 -9.92 -19.42
N ASN A 157 14.39 -9.28 -19.40
CA ASN A 157 15.65 -9.82 -19.89
C ASN A 157 16.73 -9.76 -18.81
N ASP A 158 17.70 -10.67 -18.91
CA ASP A 158 18.83 -10.86 -18.00
C ASP A 158 20.19 -10.51 -18.64
N SER A 159 20.18 -9.97 -19.86
CA SER A 159 21.38 -9.74 -20.70
C SER A 159 22.46 -8.83 -20.09
N LEU A 160 22.17 -8.21 -18.95
CA LEU A 160 23.03 -7.24 -18.27
C LEU A 160 23.60 -7.75 -16.94
N GLY A 161 23.27 -8.98 -16.54
CA GLY A 161 23.81 -9.64 -15.34
C GLY A 161 24.28 -11.06 -15.64
N ASP A 162 24.88 -11.70 -14.65
CA ASP A 162 25.40 -13.07 -14.78
C ASP A 162 24.32 -14.12 -14.51
N VAL A 163 23.43 -13.86 -13.53
CA VAL A 163 22.40 -14.81 -13.11
C VAL A 163 21.23 -14.82 -14.10
N PRO A 164 20.99 -15.95 -14.81
CA PRO A 164 19.93 -16.01 -15.80
C PRO A 164 18.53 -16.07 -15.17
N ILE A 165 17.53 -15.65 -15.94
CA ILE A 165 16.12 -15.91 -15.62
C ILE A 165 15.81 -17.37 -15.89
N GLN A 166 15.23 -18.05 -14.91
CA GLN A 166 14.67 -19.39 -15.02
C GLN A 166 13.16 -19.35 -14.77
N VAL A 167 12.41 -20.24 -15.40
CA VAL A 167 10.99 -20.46 -15.07
C VAL A 167 10.92 -21.55 -14.02
N ASP A 168 10.37 -21.24 -12.86
CA ASP A 168 10.06 -22.21 -11.79
C ASP A 168 8.60 -22.63 -11.92
N THR A 169 8.34 -23.94 -11.92
CA THR A 169 6.99 -24.55 -12.03
C THR A 169 6.67 -25.41 -10.81
N VAL A 170 7.41 -25.23 -9.72
CA VAL A 170 7.28 -26.00 -8.48
C VAL A 170 7.02 -25.09 -7.28
N ASP A 171 7.61 -23.89 -7.29
CA ASP A 171 7.46 -22.89 -6.23
C ASP A 171 7.07 -21.54 -6.86
N GLU A 172 5.86 -21.51 -7.42
CA GLU A 172 5.14 -20.33 -7.89
C GLU A 172 4.29 -19.67 -6.80
N PHE A 173 3.87 -18.42 -6.99
CA PHE A 173 2.93 -17.77 -6.07
C PHE A 173 1.48 -18.15 -6.42
N GLU A 174 1.10 -17.97 -7.68
CA GLU A 174 -0.22 -18.26 -8.21
C GLU A 174 -0.08 -18.68 -9.69
N GLY A 175 -0.96 -19.55 -10.18
CA GLY A 175 -0.85 -20.07 -11.54
C GLY A 175 0.03 -21.31 -11.59
N ASN A 176 0.91 -21.40 -12.58
CA ASN A 176 1.78 -22.55 -12.82
C ASN A 176 3.26 -22.16 -12.93
N LYS A 177 3.57 -20.86 -12.99
CA LYS A 177 4.91 -20.37 -13.27
C LYS A 177 5.25 -19.15 -12.43
N ALA A 178 6.49 -19.11 -11.97
CA ALA A 178 7.15 -17.90 -11.51
C ALA A 178 8.53 -17.76 -12.17
N LEU A 179 9.12 -16.58 -12.12
CA LEU A 179 10.51 -16.40 -12.52
C LEU A 179 11.43 -16.58 -11.32
N LYS A 180 12.60 -17.18 -11.54
CA LYS A 180 13.58 -17.51 -10.52
C LYS A 180 15.02 -17.26 -10.99
N ALA A 181 15.80 -16.78 -10.05
CA ALA A 181 17.26 -16.72 -10.10
C ALA A 181 17.81 -17.57 -8.96
N THR A 182 18.89 -18.30 -9.23
CA THR A 182 19.68 -18.99 -8.21
C THR A 182 21.14 -18.63 -8.42
N PHE A 183 21.81 -18.11 -7.40
CA PHE A 183 23.20 -17.68 -7.49
C PHE A 183 24.14 -18.88 -7.38
N SER A 184 25.02 -19.03 -8.37
CA SER A 184 26.16 -19.94 -8.35
C SER A 184 27.43 -19.23 -7.83
N PRO A 185 28.49 -19.97 -7.45
CA PRO A 185 29.75 -19.37 -7.02
C PRO A 185 30.46 -18.48 -8.05
N ALA A 186 30.11 -18.60 -9.34
CA ALA A 186 30.71 -17.80 -10.41
C ALA A 186 29.94 -16.49 -10.67
N ASP A 187 28.71 -16.37 -10.19
CA ASP A 187 27.85 -15.24 -10.51
C ASP A 187 28.20 -14.03 -9.64
N THR A 188 28.54 -12.92 -10.28
CA THR A 188 28.91 -11.67 -9.59
C THR A 188 27.78 -10.65 -9.55
N SER A 189 26.75 -10.84 -10.37
CA SER A 189 25.63 -9.93 -10.47
C SER A 189 24.33 -10.59 -10.98
N LEU A 190 23.21 -10.13 -10.46
CA LEU A 190 21.89 -10.28 -11.06
C LEU A 190 21.45 -8.91 -11.55
N LEU A 191 20.95 -8.85 -12.78
CA LEU A 191 20.30 -7.66 -13.32
C LEU A 191 19.22 -8.07 -14.33
N TRP A 192 17.98 -8.10 -13.86
CA TRP A 192 16.80 -8.33 -14.69
C TRP A 192 16.13 -7.01 -14.99
N GLN A 193 15.76 -6.77 -16.24
CA GLN A 193 15.18 -5.51 -16.68
C GLN A 193 13.96 -5.73 -17.57
N SER A 194 12.95 -4.87 -17.46
CA SER A 194 11.80 -4.89 -18.37
C SER A 194 12.24 -4.73 -19.83
N ASN A 195 11.68 -5.54 -20.73
CA ASN A 195 11.95 -5.48 -22.17
C ASN A 195 11.48 -4.16 -22.77
N SER A 196 10.33 -3.67 -22.31
CA SER A 196 9.81 -2.36 -22.65
C SER A 196 10.26 -1.32 -21.62
N ALA A 197 10.45 -0.07 -22.06
CA ALA A 197 10.39 1.06 -21.17
C ALA A 197 8.99 1.68 -21.18
N TYR A 198 8.61 2.27 -20.05
CA TYR A 198 7.30 2.83 -19.83
C TYR A 198 7.41 4.34 -19.70
N LEU A 199 6.48 5.07 -20.34
CA LEU A 199 6.37 6.51 -20.18
C LEU A 199 5.82 6.82 -18.79
N LEU A 200 6.68 7.37 -17.93
CA LEU A 200 6.39 7.75 -16.56
C LEU A 200 6.71 9.24 -16.36
N SER A 201 5.92 9.89 -15.51
CA SER A 201 6.06 11.32 -15.24
C SER A 201 5.78 11.65 -13.78
N ALA A 202 6.56 12.55 -13.21
CA ALA A 202 6.34 13.16 -11.90
C ALA A 202 5.04 13.98 -11.81
N ALA A 203 4.38 14.26 -12.95
CA ALA A 203 3.06 14.88 -12.98
C ALA A 203 1.91 13.89 -12.69
N GLN A 204 2.18 12.58 -12.69
CA GLN A 204 1.20 11.55 -12.37
C GLN A 204 0.99 11.49 -10.85
N ASN A 205 -0.25 11.33 -10.42
CA ASN A 205 -0.60 11.40 -9.00
C ASN A 205 -0.20 10.12 -8.24
N ALA A 206 -0.19 8.98 -8.92
CA ALA A 206 0.18 7.69 -8.37
C ALA A 206 0.84 6.83 -9.44
N ILE A 207 2.04 6.34 -9.13
CA ILE A 207 2.72 5.30 -9.90
C ILE A 207 3.16 4.21 -8.91
N PHE A 208 2.69 2.98 -9.11
CA PHE A 208 3.04 1.86 -8.24
C PHE A 208 3.46 0.64 -9.05
N LEU A 209 4.44 -0.09 -8.53
CA LEU A 209 4.75 -1.44 -8.96
C LEU A 209 4.23 -2.41 -7.89
N GLU A 210 3.25 -3.24 -8.25
CA GLU A 210 2.88 -4.40 -7.47
C GLU A 210 3.76 -5.58 -7.87
N LEU A 211 4.23 -6.30 -6.86
CA LEU A 211 5.13 -7.43 -7.04
C LEU A 211 4.85 -8.50 -6.00
N ASN A 212 4.68 -9.74 -6.44
CA ASN A 212 4.78 -10.90 -5.59
C ASN A 212 6.22 -11.41 -5.67
N TYR A 213 6.86 -11.61 -4.52
CA TYR A 213 8.27 -12.02 -4.47
C TYR A 213 8.55 -12.96 -3.30
N LYS A 214 9.56 -13.79 -3.50
CA LYS A 214 10.17 -14.65 -2.49
C LYS A 214 11.68 -14.60 -2.69
N CYS A 215 12.45 -14.42 -1.62
CA CYS A 215 13.89 -14.37 -1.75
C CYS A 215 14.60 -14.84 -0.47
N SER A 216 15.79 -15.42 -0.64
CA SER A 216 16.70 -15.76 0.46
C SER A 216 17.88 -14.79 0.58
N VAL A 217 18.05 -13.91 -0.40
CA VAL A 217 19.04 -12.84 -0.42
C VAL A 217 18.38 -11.49 -0.72
N PRO A 218 18.90 -10.38 -0.16
CA PRO A 218 18.35 -9.06 -0.48
C PRO A 218 18.66 -8.69 -1.93
N PHE A 219 17.67 -8.11 -2.61
CA PHE A 219 17.81 -7.58 -3.96
C PHE A 219 17.16 -6.20 -4.07
N ASN A 220 17.58 -5.45 -5.08
CA ASN A 220 17.21 -4.07 -5.30
C ASN A 220 16.17 -3.95 -6.40
N VAL A 221 15.34 -2.91 -6.30
CA VAL A 221 14.43 -2.45 -7.34
C VAL A 221 14.85 -1.04 -7.75
N GLY A 222 14.85 -0.79 -9.05
CA GLY A 222 15.28 0.50 -9.57
C GLY A 222 14.73 0.81 -10.96
N LEU A 223 15.08 2.01 -11.43
CA LEU A 223 14.69 2.55 -12.73
C LEU A 223 15.91 2.89 -13.56
N ARG A 224 15.83 2.66 -14.87
CA ARG A 224 16.85 3.01 -15.86
C ARG A 224 16.24 3.85 -16.97
N TYR A 225 16.83 5.01 -17.27
CA TYR A 225 16.31 5.93 -18.27
C TYR A 225 16.66 5.49 -19.70
N GLN A 226 15.67 5.37 -20.59
CA GLN A 226 15.86 4.71 -21.90
C GLN A 226 16.81 5.42 -22.89
N PRO A 227 16.98 6.76 -22.96
CA PRO A 227 18.01 7.30 -23.86
C PRO A 227 19.41 7.32 -23.23
N SER A 228 19.55 7.04 -21.93
CA SER A 228 20.85 7.00 -21.25
C SER A 228 20.91 5.84 -20.27
N PRO A 229 21.36 4.64 -20.70
CA PRO A 229 21.30 3.43 -19.88
C PRO A 229 22.18 3.49 -18.62
N ASN A 230 23.16 4.40 -18.59
CA ASN A 230 23.99 4.66 -17.41
C ASN A 230 23.27 5.51 -16.34
N LEU A 231 22.16 6.16 -16.72
CA LEU A 231 21.35 6.93 -15.80
C LEU A 231 20.34 6.00 -15.11
N VAL A 232 20.72 5.55 -13.92
CA VAL A 232 19.96 4.61 -13.09
C VAL A 232 19.67 5.20 -11.72
N SER A 233 18.54 4.81 -11.14
CA SER A 233 18.20 5.10 -9.74
C SER A 233 17.74 3.82 -9.05
N THR A 234 18.51 3.37 -8.05
CA THR A 234 18.08 2.31 -7.12
C THR A 234 17.42 3.00 -5.93
N PHE A 235 16.20 2.60 -5.56
CA PHE A 235 15.46 3.28 -4.50
C PHE A 235 14.84 2.34 -3.46
N LEU A 236 14.86 1.02 -3.68
CA LEU A 236 14.34 0.05 -2.73
C LEU A 236 15.19 -1.21 -2.70
N THR A 237 15.45 -1.72 -1.50
CA THR A 237 16.02 -3.06 -1.27
C THR A 237 14.97 -3.91 -0.57
N LEU A 238 14.62 -5.04 -1.18
CA LEU A 238 13.72 -6.04 -0.61
C LEU A 238 14.54 -7.08 0.16
N ASN A 239 14.18 -7.30 1.42
CA ASN A 239 14.88 -8.22 2.32
C ASN A 239 14.40 -9.67 2.16
N PRO A 240 15.21 -10.66 2.58
CA PRO A 240 14.82 -12.07 2.58
C PRO A 240 13.45 -12.32 3.20
N THR A 241 12.68 -13.20 2.58
CA THR A 241 11.29 -13.47 2.96
C THR A 241 11.11 -14.64 3.91
N SER A 242 12.21 -15.27 4.34
CA SER A 242 12.19 -16.48 5.20
C SER A 242 11.39 -17.63 4.58
N GLY A 243 11.48 -17.78 3.25
CA GLY A 243 10.85 -18.88 2.52
C GLY A 243 9.37 -18.67 2.18
N ALA A 244 8.75 -17.58 2.61
CA ALA A 244 7.37 -17.25 2.26
C ALA A 244 7.30 -16.30 1.05
N TRP A 245 6.26 -16.44 0.23
CA TRP A 245 5.90 -15.41 -0.72
C TRP A 245 5.33 -14.18 -0.01
N LYS A 246 5.68 -12.98 -0.51
CA LYS A 246 5.17 -11.70 -0.02
C LYS A 246 4.70 -10.87 -1.19
N LYS A 247 3.68 -10.04 -0.98
CA LYS A 247 3.31 -8.97 -1.90
C LYS A 247 3.81 -7.62 -1.37
N VAL A 248 4.39 -6.82 -2.26
CA VAL A 248 4.82 -5.44 -1.98
C VAL A 248 4.20 -4.48 -3.00
N TYR A 249 3.89 -3.27 -2.52
CA TYR A 249 3.40 -2.15 -3.30
C TYR A 249 4.48 -1.07 -3.30
N ILE A 250 5.25 -1.00 -4.37
CA ILE A 250 6.42 -0.13 -4.47
C ILE A 250 5.99 1.20 -5.07
N ASN A 251 6.14 2.30 -4.33
CA ASN A 251 5.74 3.62 -4.80
C ASN A 251 6.85 4.24 -5.65
N LEU A 252 6.52 4.52 -6.90
CA LEU A 252 7.43 5.11 -7.89
C LEU A 252 7.17 6.60 -8.13
N THR A 253 6.09 7.16 -7.58
CA THR A 253 5.58 8.51 -7.90
C THR A 253 6.65 9.61 -7.78
N ASP A 254 7.50 9.55 -6.76
CA ASP A 254 8.55 10.53 -6.46
C ASP A 254 9.95 10.14 -6.97
N LYS A 255 10.09 8.95 -7.57
CA LYS A 255 11.40 8.36 -7.93
C LYS A 255 11.99 8.92 -9.23
N PHE A 256 11.23 9.71 -9.97
CA PHE A 256 11.66 10.37 -11.21
C PHE A 256 11.94 11.88 -11.04
N SER A 257 12.10 12.36 -9.80
CA SER A 257 12.37 13.78 -9.52
C SER A 257 13.85 14.15 -9.66
N VAL A 258 14.15 15.45 -9.80
CA VAL A 258 15.54 15.95 -9.98
C VAL A 258 16.50 15.45 -8.90
N SER A 259 16.02 15.17 -7.68
CA SER A 259 16.83 14.62 -6.58
C SER A 259 17.30 13.18 -6.82
N SER A 260 16.64 12.41 -7.69
CA SER A 260 17.09 11.08 -8.10
C SER A 260 18.06 11.11 -9.29
N GLY A 261 18.33 12.29 -9.85
CA GLY A 261 19.12 12.48 -11.07
C GLY A 261 18.37 12.07 -12.35
N LEU A 262 17.16 11.52 -12.23
CA LEU A 262 16.31 11.16 -13.37
C LEU A 262 15.48 12.36 -13.86
N PRO A 263 15.17 12.45 -15.17
CA PRO A 263 14.23 13.46 -15.68
C PRO A 263 12.81 13.32 -15.11
N GLY A 264 12.15 14.45 -14.88
CA GLY A 264 10.75 14.48 -14.39
C GLY A 264 9.74 13.74 -15.27
N THR A 265 10.03 13.54 -16.55
CA THR A 265 9.20 12.77 -17.49
C THR A 265 10.10 12.02 -18.44
N GLY A 266 9.82 10.75 -18.71
CA GLY A 266 10.68 9.94 -19.56
C GLY A 266 10.19 8.51 -19.75
N TYR A 267 10.89 7.78 -20.63
CA TYR A 267 10.74 6.34 -20.77
C TYR A 267 11.73 5.65 -19.83
N TYR A 268 11.22 4.80 -18.95
CA TYR A 268 12.02 4.09 -17.96
C TYR A 268 11.82 2.59 -18.03
N HIS A 269 12.91 1.85 -17.99
CA HIS A 269 12.87 0.44 -17.64
C HIS A 269 12.83 0.29 -16.13
N ILE A 270 12.12 -0.73 -15.66
CA ILE A 270 12.19 -1.18 -14.28
C ILE A 270 13.20 -2.31 -14.24
N TYR A 271 14.07 -2.33 -13.24
CA TYR A 271 15.02 -3.42 -13.04
C TYR A 271 15.00 -3.97 -11.62
N PHE A 272 15.39 -5.22 -11.52
CA PHE A 272 15.71 -5.94 -10.29
C PHE A 272 17.19 -6.28 -10.31
N SER A 273 17.93 -5.99 -9.24
CA SER A 273 19.37 -6.21 -9.25
C SER A 273 19.95 -6.67 -7.92
N LYS A 274 21.08 -7.38 -7.99
CA LYS A 274 21.89 -7.72 -6.82
C LYS A 274 23.35 -7.85 -7.23
N LEU A 275 24.23 -7.13 -6.54
CA LEU A 275 25.66 -7.39 -6.62
C LEU A 275 26.02 -8.55 -5.68
N ASN A 276 26.93 -9.41 -6.12
CA ASN A 276 27.44 -10.59 -5.41
C ASN A 276 28.98 -10.65 -5.48
N LEU A 277 29.66 -9.50 -5.36
CA LEU A 277 31.12 -9.43 -5.47
C LEU A 277 31.85 -10.16 -4.33
N ASP A 278 31.17 -10.36 -3.20
CA ASP A 278 31.67 -11.06 -2.01
C ASP A 278 31.28 -12.55 -1.99
N GLY A 279 30.49 -13.02 -2.96
CA GLY A 279 29.94 -14.38 -2.98
C GLY A 279 28.90 -14.66 -1.89
N ALA A 280 28.44 -13.64 -1.15
CA ALA A 280 27.51 -13.82 -0.03
C ALA A 280 26.11 -14.30 -0.48
N ALA A 281 25.81 -14.23 -1.78
CA ALA A 281 24.57 -14.70 -2.36
C ALA A 281 24.60 -16.17 -2.76
N ASN A 282 25.75 -16.85 -2.73
CA ASN A 282 25.89 -18.20 -3.28
C ASN A 282 24.88 -19.17 -2.68
N GLY A 283 24.12 -19.88 -3.53
CA GLY A 283 23.01 -20.76 -3.14
C GLY A 283 21.72 -20.01 -2.78
N GLY A 284 21.76 -18.69 -2.75
CA GLY A 284 20.61 -17.81 -2.57
C GLY A 284 19.74 -17.74 -3.82
N SER A 285 18.51 -17.26 -3.64
CA SER A 285 17.51 -17.16 -4.69
C SER A 285 16.71 -15.87 -4.61
N VAL A 286 16.23 -15.45 -5.79
CA VAL A 286 15.23 -14.41 -5.98
C VAL A 286 14.15 -14.99 -6.88
N GLN A 287 12.91 -14.95 -6.45
CA GLN A 287 11.73 -15.37 -7.20
C GLN A 287 10.75 -14.21 -7.28
N ILE A 288 10.17 -14.02 -8.45
CA ILE A 288 9.14 -13.01 -8.69
C ILE A 288 7.99 -13.60 -9.47
N ASP A 289 6.81 -13.07 -9.19
CA ASP A 289 5.54 -13.46 -9.80
C ASP A 289 4.64 -12.21 -9.85
N ASN A 290 3.64 -12.22 -10.72
CA ASN A 290 2.54 -11.24 -10.74
C ASN A 290 3.03 -9.78 -10.70
N VAL A 291 3.79 -9.38 -11.71
CA VAL A 291 4.28 -8.01 -11.84
C VAL A 291 3.20 -7.12 -12.45
N LYS A 292 2.91 -5.98 -11.82
CA LYS A 292 1.93 -5.01 -12.32
C LYS A 292 2.42 -3.58 -12.10
N LEU A 293 2.70 -2.84 -13.17
CA LEU A 293 2.94 -1.39 -13.11
C LEU A 293 1.61 -0.68 -13.31
N LEU A 294 1.22 0.13 -12.33
CA LEU A 294 0.01 0.95 -12.39
C LEU A 294 0.38 2.43 -12.37
N LYS A 295 -0.35 3.23 -13.14
CA LYS A 295 -0.16 4.67 -13.21
C LYS A 295 -1.47 5.40 -13.55
N ASN A 296 -1.62 6.64 -13.08
CA ASN A 296 -2.75 7.52 -13.43
C ASN A 296 -2.32 8.89 -13.97
#